data_AF-A0AAW6B3D1-F1
#
_entry.id   AF-A0AAW6B3D1-F1
#
_cell.length_a   1.000
_cell.length_b   1.000
_cell.length_c   1.000
_cell.angle_alpha   90.00
_cell.angle_beta   90.00
_cell.angle_gamma   90.00
#
_symmetry.space_group_name_H-M   'P 1'
#
loop_
_entity.id
_entity.type
_entity.pdbx_description
1 polymer ?
#
loop_
_entity_poly.entity_id
_entity_poly.type
_entity_poly.pdbx_seq_one_letter_code
_entity_poly.pdbx_strand_id
1 'polypeptide(L)'
;TIPGEGTYTVAPDGTVTFTPEKTFTGKGTGVTVKRVDKNGTPVTAKYTPTVTPVTPEGTPAETTDIQGKEQNGKPEFKPGNPEVPMDDEVPATFEDGSTTKTIPGEGTYTVAPDGTVTFTPEKTFTG
;
A
#
# COMPACT_ATOMS: atom_id res chain seq x y z
N THR A 1 -21.91 9.55 4.22
CA THR A 1 -20.84 9.13 3.31
C THR A 1 -20.86 10.01 2.08
N ILE A 2 -19.69 10.36 1.56
CA ILE A 2 -19.49 11.05 0.30
C ILE A 2 -18.81 10.06 -0.65
N PRO A 3 -19.46 9.66 -1.76
CA PRO A 3 -18.89 8.69 -2.69
C PRO A 3 -17.53 9.13 -3.22
N GLY A 4 -16.55 8.22 -3.18
CA GLY A 4 -15.19 8.48 -3.65
C GLY A 4 -14.31 9.23 -2.65
N GLU A 5 -14.85 9.65 -1.50
CA GLU A 5 -14.07 10.34 -0.46
C GLU A 5 -14.02 9.55 0.84
N GLY A 6 -15.18 9.17 1.40
CA GLY A 6 -15.23 8.54 2.72
C GLY A 6 -16.51 8.77 3.50
N THR A 7 -16.48 8.37 4.76
CA THR A 7 -17.63 8.42 5.67
C THR A 7 -17.36 9.36 6.84
N TYR A 8 -18.30 10.30 7.05
CA TYR A 8 -18.36 11.14 8.24
C TYR A 8 -19.30 10.54 9.27
N THR A 9 -18.88 10.52 10.53
CA THR A 9 -19.72 10.22 11.69
C THR A 9 -19.62 11.34 12.71
N VAL A 10 -20.70 11.59 13.44
CA VAL A 10 -20.74 12.59 14.52
C VAL A 10 -21.18 11.88 15.80
N ALA A 11 -20.34 11.91 16.81
CA ALA A 11 -20.64 11.36 18.12
C ALA A 11 -21.48 12.35 18.97
N PRO A 12 -22.21 11.88 20.00
CA PRO A 12 -23.01 12.75 20.86
C PRO A 12 -22.22 13.86 21.56
N ASP A 13 -20.95 13.59 21.87
CA ASP A 13 -19.99 14.54 22.43
C ASP A 13 -19.51 15.60 21.42
N GLY A 14 -19.94 15.49 20.16
CA GLY A 14 -19.69 16.44 19.08
C GLY A 14 -18.43 16.15 18.28
N THR A 15 -17.72 15.06 18.62
CA THR A 15 -16.55 14.61 17.88
C THR A 15 -16.98 14.19 16.47
N VAL A 16 -16.32 14.75 15.46
CA VAL A 16 -16.52 14.40 14.05
C VAL A 16 -15.37 13.51 13.62
N THR A 17 -15.68 12.31 13.15
CA THR A 17 -14.69 11.38 12.59
C THR A 17 -14.91 11.28 11.09
N PHE A 18 -13.81 11.32 10.33
CA PHE A 18 -13.81 11.02 8.90
C PHE A 18 -12.94 9.80 8.63
N THR A 19 -13.56 8.78 8.04
CA THR A 19 -12.87 7.58 7.57
C THR A 19 -12.81 7.64 6.04
N PRO A 20 -11.64 7.90 5.44
CA PRO A 20 -11.52 8.01 3.99
C PRO A 20 -11.67 6.66 3.29
N GLU A 21 -12.13 6.68 2.04
CA GLU A 21 -11.98 5.54 1.13
C GLU A 21 -10.49 5.31 0.83
N LYS A 22 -10.07 4.06 0.62
CA LYS A 22 -8.64 3.69 0.47
C LYS A 22 -7.92 4.44 -0.65
N THR A 23 -8.64 4.82 -1.70
CA THR A 23 -8.10 5.51 -2.88
C THR A 23 -8.17 7.04 -2.76
N PHE A 24 -8.83 7.57 -1.73
CA PHE A 24 -9.02 9.01 -1.58
C PHE A 24 -7.79 9.66 -0.97
N THR A 25 -7.26 10.67 -1.66
CA THR A 25 -6.18 11.52 -1.17
C THR A 25 -6.51 12.98 -1.49
N GLY A 26 -5.92 13.89 -0.74
CA GLY A 26 -6.17 15.33 -0.86
C GLY A 26 -7.25 15.85 0.10
N LYS A 27 -7.78 17.01 -0.24
CA LYS A 27 -8.73 17.75 0.62
C LYS A 27 -10.14 17.24 0.41
N GLY A 28 -10.77 16.73 1.48
CA GLY A 28 -12.15 16.25 1.43
C GLY A 28 -13.17 17.39 1.32
N THR A 29 -14.38 17.03 0.91
CA THR A 29 -15.54 17.91 0.94
C THR A 29 -15.90 18.24 2.37
N GLY A 30 -15.81 19.52 2.73
CA GLY A 30 -16.12 19.96 4.08
C GLY A 30 -17.59 19.84 4.43
N VAL A 31 -17.88 19.36 5.64
CA VAL A 31 -19.24 19.21 6.19
C VAL A 31 -19.49 20.23 7.29
N THR A 32 -20.74 20.72 7.38
CA THR A 32 -21.16 21.62 8.46
C THR A 32 -21.88 20.83 9.54
N VAL A 33 -21.39 20.92 10.78
CA VAL A 33 -22.03 20.34 11.96
C VAL A 33 -22.75 21.42 12.76
N LYS A 34 -23.82 21.01 13.46
CA LYS A 34 -24.68 21.90 14.26
C LYS A 34 -24.77 21.38 15.69
N ARG A 35 -24.68 22.29 16.66
CA ARG A 35 -25.00 22.01 18.08
C ARG A 35 -26.00 23.02 18.60
N VAL A 36 -26.69 22.66 19.67
CA VAL A 36 -27.72 23.47 20.32
C VAL A 36 -27.33 23.64 21.79
N ASP A 37 -27.34 24.86 22.30
CA ASP A 37 -27.09 25.13 23.72
C ASP A 37 -28.30 24.78 24.60
N LYS A 38 -28.18 24.92 25.93
CA LYS A 38 -29.28 24.64 26.88
C LYS A 38 -30.52 25.52 26.65
N ASN A 39 -30.35 26.67 25.99
CA ASN A 39 -31.41 27.63 25.71
C ASN A 39 -32.09 27.38 24.35
N GLY A 40 -31.63 26.39 23.58
CA GLY A 40 -32.18 26.08 22.26
C GLY A 40 -31.52 26.85 21.11
N THR A 41 -30.47 27.64 21.37
CA THR A 41 -29.77 28.42 20.34
C THR A 41 -28.85 27.52 19.53
N PRO A 42 -29.01 27.44 18.20
CA PRO A 42 -28.11 26.65 17.37
C PRO A 42 -26.83 27.40 17.01
N VAL A 43 -25.70 26.69 17.01
CA VAL A 43 -24.42 27.13 16.45
C VAL A 43 -23.92 26.11 15.43
N THR A 44 -23.17 26.57 14.43
CA THR A 44 -22.60 25.68 13.40
C THR A 44 -21.10 25.88 13.25
N ALA A 45 -20.42 24.82 12.82
CA ALA A 45 -19.00 24.84 12.50
C ALA A 45 -18.74 23.96 11.27
N LYS A 46 -17.74 24.33 10.46
CA LYS A 46 -17.33 23.55 9.29
C LYS A 46 -16.12 22.70 9.65
N TYR A 47 -16.19 21.40 9.34
CA TYR A 47 -15.08 20.47 9.40
C TYR A 47 -14.64 20.12 7.97
N THR A 48 -13.34 20.06 7.71
CA THR A 48 -12.80 19.72 6.38
C THR A 48 -11.52 18.90 6.55
N PRO A 49 -11.55 17.58 6.28
CA PRO A 49 -10.38 16.73 6.41
C PRO A 49 -9.43 16.91 5.23
N THR A 50 -8.18 16.53 5.42
CA THR A 50 -7.18 16.38 4.36
C THR A 50 -6.47 15.06 4.55
N VAL A 51 -6.42 14.23 3.51
CA VAL A 51 -5.80 12.92 3.53
C VAL A 51 -4.50 12.98 2.75
N THR A 52 -3.40 12.66 3.41
CA THR A 52 -2.08 12.63 2.78
C THR A 52 -1.83 11.25 2.18
N PRO A 53 -1.38 11.14 0.91
CA PRO A 53 -0.97 9.86 0.35
C PRO A 53 0.20 9.28 1.14
N VAL A 54 0.27 7.96 1.21
CA VAL A 54 1.44 7.21 1.70
C VAL A 54 2.10 6.53 0.51
N THR A 55 3.44 6.55 0.47
CA THR A 55 4.21 5.94 -0.64
C THR A 55 5.09 4.83 -0.08
N PRO A 56 4.86 3.56 -0.42
CA PRO A 56 5.75 2.46 -0.02
C PRO A 56 7.09 2.52 -0.74
N GLU A 57 8.11 1.91 -0.14
CA GLU A 57 9.46 1.82 -0.69
C GLU A 57 9.88 0.37 -0.90
N GLY A 58 10.68 0.12 -1.95
CA GLY A 58 11.28 -1.18 -2.24
C GLY A 58 12.80 -1.09 -2.24
N THR A 59 13.47 -2.05 -1.62
CA THR A 59 14.93 -2.19 -1.65
C THR A 59 15.29 -3.42 -2.48
N PRO A 60 16.15 -3.30 -3.51
CA PRO A 60 16.54 -4.43 -4.33
C PRO A 60 17.42 -5.41 -3.54
N ALA A 61 17.47 -6.66 -4.01
CA ALA A 61 18.42 -7.66 -3.55
C ALA A 61 19.28 -8.11 -4.73
N GLU A 62 20.59 -8.17 -4.53
CA GLU A 62 21.56 -8.60 -5.53
C GLU A 62 22.35 -9.80 -5.02
N THR A 63 22.65 -10.72 -5.92
CA THR A 63 23.36 -11.97 -5.63
C THR A 63 24.48 -12.18 -6.63
N THR A 64 25.50 -12.94 -6.22
CA THR A 64 26.58 -13.37 -7.12
C THR A 64 26.99 -14.77 -6.73
N ASP A 65 27.08 -15.67 -7.71
CA ASP A 65 27.53 -17.05 -7.51
C ASP A 65 28.17 -17.60 -8.81
N ILE A 66 28.71 -18.81 -8.74
CA ILE A 66 29.30 -19.51 -9.88
C ILE A 66 28.25 -19.91 -10.93
N GLN A 67 28.71 -20.13 -12.16
CA GLN A 67 27.86 -20.50 -13.29
C GLN A 67 26.98 -21.73 -12.99
N GLY A 68 25.71 -21.64 -13.39
CA GLY A 68 24.76 -22.75 -13.30
C GLY A 68 24.23 -23.02 -11.88
N LYS A 69 24.57 -22.18 -10.89
CA LYS A 69 24.00 -22.26 -9.54
C LYS A 69 22.77 -21.38 -9.40
N GLU A 70 21.80 -21.92 -8.70
CA GLU A 70 20.61 -21.17 -8.30
C GLU A 70 21.01 -20.07 -7.33
N GLN A 71 20.40 -18.91 -7.50
CA GLN A 71 20.61 -17.76 -6.66
C GLN A 71 19.29 -17.35 -6.01
N ASN A 72 19.36 -16.93 -4.75
CA ASN A 72 18.19 -16.55 -3.98
C ASN A 72 18.41 -15.16 -3.38
N GLY A 73 17.52 -14.24 -3.69
CA GLY A 73 17.52 -12.88 -3.15
C GLY A 73 16.12 -12.52 -2.68
N LYS A 74 16.01 -11.76 -1.61
CA LYS A 74 14.72 -11.29 -1.09
C LYS A 74 14.68 -9.77 -1.09
N PRO A 75 14.02 -9.14 -2.07
CA PRO A 75 13.73 -7.72 -2.02
C PRO A 75 12.97 -7.36 -0.74
N GLU A 76 13.22 -6.18 -0.19
CA GLU A 76 12.51 -5.68 0.98
C GLU A 76 11.48 -4.64 0.58
N PHE A 77 10.28 -4.72 1.15
CA PHE A 77 9.23 -3.72 0.97
C PHE A 77 8.91 -3.06 2.31
N LYS A 78 8.91 -1.72 2.34
CA LYS A 78 8.62 -0.92 3.54
C LYS A 78 7.35 -0.11 3.33
N PRO A 79 6.40 -0.12 4.29
CA PRO A 79 5.20 0.70 4.18
C PRO A 79 5.58 2.19 4.23
N GLY A 80 4.83 3.01 3.50
CA GLY A 80 5.03 4.47 3.54
C GLY A 80 4.64 5.12 4.87
N ASN A 81 3.83 4.43 5.68
CA ASN A 81 3.44 4.83 7.03
C ASN A 81 3.16 3.58 7.88
N PRO A 82 3.71 3.44 9.10
CA PRO A 82 3.45 2.29 9.98
C PRO A 82 1.97 2.04 10.32
N GLU A 83 1.13 3.08 10.30
CA GLU A 83 -0.32 2.94 10.54
C GLU A 83 -1.07 2.32 9.35
N VAL A 84 -0.42 2.27 8.18
CA VAL A 84 -0.93 1.64 6.95
C VAL A 84 0.13 0.62 6.47
N PRO A 85 0.18 -0.57 7.10
CA PRO A 85 1.18 -1.59 6.77
C PRO A 85 0.99 -2.15 5.35
N MET A 86 1.99 -2.92 4.90
CA MET A 86 1.84 -3.75 3.70
C MET A 86 0.75 -4.80 3.91
N ASP A 87 0.17 -5.27 2.80
CA ASP A 87 -0.82 -6.34 2.82
C ASP A 87 -0.13 -7.70 2.72
N ASP A 88 0.12 -8.33 3.86
CA ASP A 88 0.81 -9.64 3.95
C ASP A 88 0.01 -10.80 3.33
N GLU A 89 -1.28 -10.60 3.03
CA GLU A 89 -2.10 -11.61 2.31
C GLU A 89 -1.89 -11.55 0.79
N VAL A 90 -1.31 -10.46 0.28
CA VAL A 90 -1.02 -10.26 -1.14
C VAL A 90 0.47 -10.54 -1.38
N PRO A 91 0.82 -11.71 -1.98
CA PRO A 91 2.22 -12.05 -2.21
C PRO A 91 2.86 -11.15 -3.27
N ALA A 92 4.18 -11.03 -3.20
CA ALA A 92 4.95 -10.37 -4.25
C ALA A 92 4.82 -11.11 -5.59
N THR A 93 4.79 -10.35 -6.67
CA THR A 93 4.71 -10.85 -8.06
C THR A 93 5.64 -10.04 -8.96
N PHE A 94 5.90 -10.53 -10.18
CA PHE A 94 6.51 -9.73 -11.22
C PHE A 94 5.53 -8.65 -11.73
N GLU A 95 6.04 -7.70 -12.52
CA GLU A 95 5.24 -6.58 -13.06
C GLU A 95 4.00 -7.02 -13.86
N ASP A 96 4.01 -8.23 -14.42
CA ASP A 96 2.89 -8.82 -15.16
C ASP A 96 1.90 -9.60 -14.27
N GLY A 97 2.12 -9.62 -12.95
CA GLY A 97 1.32 -10.34 -11.97
C GLY A 97 1.64 -11.84 -11.87
N SER A 98 2.62 -12.35 -12.62
CA SER A 98 3.06 -13.74 -12.52
C SER A 98 4.01 -13.97 -11.34
N THR A 99 4.18 -15.23 -10.95
CA THR A 99 5.21 -15.66 -9.99
C THR A 99 6.39 -16.34 -10.67
N THR A 100 6.39 -16.44 -12.00
CA THR A 100 7.47 -17.07 -12.76
C THR A 100 7.75 -16.28 -14.03
N LYS A 101 9.02 -15.95 -14.28
CA LYS A 101 9.47 -15.22 -15.46
C LYS A 101 10.70 -15.91 -16.04
N THR A 102 10.59 -16.41 -17.27
CA THR A 102 11.73 -17.00 -18.00
C THR A 102 12.28 -15.98 -18.99
N ILE A 103 13.60 -15.79 -18.95
CA ILE A 103 14.36 -14.97 -19.90
C ILE A 103 15.15 -15.93 -20.79
N PRO A 104 14.80 -16.08 -22.09
CA PRO A 104 15.47 -17.02 -22.98
C PRO A 104 16.98 -16.78 -23.07
N GLY A 105 17.77 -17.82 -22.85
CA GLY A 105 19.24 -17.76 -22.87
C GLY A 105 19.88 -17.32 -21.55
N GLU A 106 19.09 -16.89 -20.56
CA GLU A 106 19.60 -16.50 -19.23
C GLU A 106 19.14 -17.48 -18.14
N GLY A 107 17.83 -17.68 -17.97
CA GLY A 107 17.30 -18.51 -16.90
C GLY A 107 15.85 -18.23 -16.56
N THR A 108 15.41 -18.76 -15.41
CA THR A 108 14.04 -18.59 -14.91
C THR A 108 14.06 -18.01 -13.50
N TYR A 109 13.29 -16.95 -13.30
CA TYR A 109 13.01 -16.37 -11.99
C TYR A 109 11.69 -16.90 -11.44
N THR A 110 11.64 -17.20 -10.15
CA THR A 110 10.42 -17.60 -9.42
C THR A 110 10.30 -16.77 -8.15
N VAL A 111 9.10 -16.26 -7.85
CA VAL A 111 8.79 -15.57 -6.59
C VAL A 111 8.02 -16.52 -5.68
N ALA A 112 8.56 -16.76 -4.49
CA ALA A 112 7.90 -17.52 -3.44
C ALA A 112 6.91 -16.64 -2.65
N PRO A 113 5.92 -17.23 -1.94
CA PRO A 113 4.95 -16.47 -1.15
C PRO A 113 5.57 -15.58 -0.07
N ASP A 114 6.77 -15.91 0.42
CA ASP A 114 7.49 -15.12 1.41
C ASP A 114 8.27 -13.94 0.79
N GLY A 115 8.15 -13.72 -0.52
CA GLY A 115 8.85 -12.68 -1.27
C GLY A 115 10.28 -13.05 -1.70
N THR A 116 10.75 -14.26 -1.42
CA THR A 116 12.04 -14.73 -1.92
C THR A 116 11.98 -14.94 -3.43
N VAL A 117 12.91 -14.33 -4.15
CA VAL A 117 13.10 -14.52 -5.59
C VAL A 117 14.23 -15.51 -5.81
N THR A 118 13.94 -16.61 -6.49
CA THR A 118 14.92 -17.61 -6.92
C THR A 118 15.20 -17.43 -8.41
N PHE A 119 16.46 -17.33 -8.79
CA PHE A 119 16.92 -17.38 -10.18
C PHE A 119 17.62 -18.71 -10.44
N THR A 120 17.09 -19.50 -11.37
CA THR A 120 17.70 -20.73 -11.87
C THR A 120 18.28 -20.44 -13.27
N PRO A 121 19.60 -20.24 -13.40
CA PRO A 121 20.22 -19.92 -14.68
C PRO A 121 20.22 -21.11 -15.64
N GLU A 122 20.16 -20.84 -16.93
CA GLU A 122 20.51 -21.83 -17.95
C GLU A 122 21.98 -22.24 -17.79
N LYS A 123 22.30 -23.51 -18.05
CA LYS A 123 23.65 -24.07 -17.84
C LYS A 123 24.75 -23.30 -18.59
N THR A 124 24.40 -22.68 -19.72
CA THR A 124 25.32 -21.94 -20.58
C THR A 124 25.35 -20.45 -20.31
N PHE A 125 24.48 -19.93 -19.44
CA PHE A 125 24.43 -18.50 -19.13
C PHE A 125 25.69 -18.06 -18.37
N THR A 126 26.23 -16.91 -18.76
CA THR A 126 27.31 -16.19 -18.07
C THR A 126 26.96 -14.71 -18.10
N GLY A 127 26.93 -14.06 -16.93
CA GLY A 127 26.56 -12.65 -16.76
C GLY A 127 27.16 -12.05 -15.51
#